data_AF-A0A0L8IBP2-F1
#
_entry.id   AF-A0A0L8IBP2-F1
#
_cell.length_a   1.000
_cell.length_b   1.000
_cell.length_c   1.000
_cell.angle_alpha   90.00
_cell.angle_beta   90.00
_cell.angle_gamma   90.00
#
_symmetry.space_group_name_H-M   'P 1'
#
loop_
_entity.id
_entity.type
_entity.pdbx_description
1 polymer ?
#
loop_
_entity_poly.entity_id
_entity_poly.type
_entity_poly.pdbx_seq_one_letter_code
_entity_poly.pdbx_strand_id
1 'polypeptide(L)'
;LCKNYMSDSDIMSKVKLHRTKCVNIVRNVLAPYFDGDLISYIGDRKFSLLLNESNDISINKLLGIVIIYYKTCDADGIVDALKIELEKKELDIKKLLAIGTDNARVMIGVNNDVFQKLKEASSLLLFRCVCHSLQLTVSHTCAECLPINLEFLVSKTYKWFFNKTKCLQTILPCYQ
;
A
#
# COMPACT_ATOMS: atom_id res chain seq x y z
N LEU A 1 10.69 2.74 -20.14
CA LEU A 1 9.37 2.32 -19.59
C LEU A 1 8.86 1.08 -20.30
N CYS A 2 8.39 1.13 -21.56
CA CYS A 2 7.81 -0.05 -22.22
C CYS A 2 8.77 -1.24 -22.41
N LYS A 3 10.06 -1.00 -22.67
CA LYS A 3 11.06 -2.08 -22.84
C LYS A 3 11.37 -2.90 -21.58
N ASN A 4 11.04 -2.39 -20.39
CA ASN A 4 11.37 -3.05 -19.11
C ASN A 4 10.22 -3.92 -18.56
N TYR A 5 9.01 -3.79 -19.11
CA TYR A 5 7.78 -4.40 -18.56
C TYR A 5 7.18 -5.50 -19.44
N MET A 6 7.68 -5.70 -20.64
CA MET A 6 7.15 -6.66 -21.61
C MET A 6 8.33 -7.47 -22.14
N SER A 7 8.25 -8.79 -21.99
CA SER A 7 9.29 -9.76 -22.38
C SER A 7 9.80 -9.49 -23.80
N ASP A 8 11.10 -9.69 -24.01
CA ASP A 8 11.84 -9.44 -25.25
C ASP A 8 11.16 -10.09 -26.47
N SER A 9 10.25 -9.36 -27.11
CA SER A 9 9.78 -9.68 -28.44
C SER A 9 10.61 -8.89 -29.45
N ASP A 10 11.01 -9.56 -30.53
CA ASP A 10 11.73 -8.94 -31.66
C ASP A 10 10.98 -7.74 -32.29
N ILE A 11 9.69 -7.63 -32.00
CA ILE A 11 8.83 -6.53 -32.41
C ILE A 11 9.10 -5.29 -31.55
N MET A 12 9.22 -5.44 -30.23
CA MET A 12 9.39 -4.33 -29.28
C MET A 12 10.78 -3.69 -29.38
N SER A 13 11.81 -4.46 -29.74
CA SER A 13 13.16 -3.92 -30.00
C SER A 13 13.17 -2.92 -31.17
N LYS A 14 12.24 -3.07 -32.12
CA LYS A 14 12.05 -2.22 -33.30
C LYS A 14 11.12 -1.02 -33.07
N VAL A 15 10.35 -1.01 -31.99
CA VAL A 15 9.45 0.11 -31.66
C VAL A 15 10.28 1.28 -31.13
N LYS A 16 10.58 2.25 -32.01
CA LYS A 16 11.09 3.57 -31.65
C LYS A 16 9.97 4.60 -31.82
N LEU A 17 9.50 5.15 -30.69
CA LEU A 17 8.49 6.20 -30.69
C LEU A 17 9.18 7.56 -30.52
N HIS A 18 8.91 8.47 -31.45
CA HIS A 18 9.36 9.86 -31.34
C HIS A 18 8.62 10.57 -30.19
N ARG A 19 9.24 11.61 -29.61
CA ARG A 19 8.71 12.37 -28.46
C ARG A 19 7.25 12.76 -28.64
N THR A 20 6.91 13.32 -29.80
CA THR A 20 5.53 13.75 -30.16
C THR A 20 4.54 12.58 -30.13
N LYS A 21 4.95 11.40 -30.57
CA LYS A 21 4.11 10.19 -30.60
C LYS A 21 3.89 9.64 -29.20
N CYS A 22 4.93 9.59 -28.36
CA CYS A 22 4.80 9.24 -26.94
C CYS A 22 3.86 10.21 -26.20
N VAL A 23 4.03 11.51 -26.42
CA VAL A 23 3.20 12.55 -25.81
C VAL A 23 1.73 12.37 -26.22
N ASN A 24 1.45 12.10 -27.49
CA ASN A 24 0.08 11.86 -27.94
C ASN A 24 -0.52 10.56 -27.39
N ILE A 25 0.26 9.49 -27.21
CA ILE A 25 -0.23 8.26 -26.56
C ILE A 25 -0.61 8.55 -25.11
N VAL A 26 0.26 9.26 -24.37
CA VAL A 26 -0.03 9.62 -22.97
C VAL A 26 -1.27 10.51 -22.91
N ARG A 27 -1.37 11.53 -23.76
CA ARG A 27 -2.47 12.51 -23.73
C ARG A 27 -3.81 11.97 -24.22
N ASN A 28 -3.81 11.16 -25.28
CA ASN A 28 -5.04 10.79 -25.97
C ASN A 28 -5.51 9.38 -25.64
N VAL A 29 -4.67 8.56 -24.99
CA VAL A 29 -5.01 7.18 -24.65
C VAL A 29 -4.94 6.97 -23.15
N LEU A 30 -3.76 7.18 -22.55
CA LEU A 30 -3.56 6.87 -21.13
C LEU A 30 -4.31 7.83 -20.21
N ALA A 31 -4.20 9.14 -20.45
CA ALA A 31 -4.88 10.15 -19.64
C ALA A 31 -6.40 9.95 -19.59
N PRO A 32 -7.15 9.88 -20.72
CA PRO A 32 -8.60 9.69 -20.66
C PRO A 32 -9.01 8.34 -20.07
N TYR A 33 -8.20 7.29 -20.27
CA TYR A 33 -8.43 5.98 -19.65
C TYR A 33 -8.37 6.07 -18.12
N PHE A 34 -7.28 6.63 -17.57
CA PHE A 34 -7.11 6.75 -16.13
C PHE A 34 -8.07 7.77 -15.51
N ASP A 35 -8.40 8.85 -16.21
CA ASP A 35 -9.39 9.84 -15.75
C ASP A 35 -10.78 9.19 -15.65
N GLY A 36 -11.19 8.39 -16.64
CA GLY A 36 -12.45 7.65 -16.62
C GLY A 36 -12.52 6.66 -15.45
N ASP A 37 -11.46 5.86 -15.28
CA ASP A 37 -11.35 4.93 -14.15
C ASP A 37 -11.43 5.71 -12.83
N LEU A 38 -10.65 6.79 -12.67
CA LEU A 38 -10.61 7.59 -11.44
C LEU A 38 -11.97 8.21 -11.10
N ILE A 39 -12.66 8.79 -12.08
CA ILE A 39 -14.01 9.36 -11.90
C ILE A 39 -14.99 8.27 -11.46
N SER A 40 -14.93 7.09 -12.08
CA SER A 40 -15.78 5.96 -11.69
C SER A 40 -15.47 5.44 -10.27
N TYR A 41 -14.18 5.43 -9.87
CA TYR A 41 -13.76 5.02 -8.54
C TYR A 41 -14.12 6.05 -7.47
N ILE A 42 -14.03 7.35 -7.75
CA ILE A 42 -14.47 8.38 -6.81
C ILE A 42 -16.00 8.32 -6.67
N GLY A 43 -16.74 8.35 -7.79
CA GLY A 43 -18.20 8.36 -7.79
C GLY A 43 -18.76 9.50 -6.92
N ASP A 44 -19.73 9.19 -6.06
CA ASP A 44 -20.35 10.13 -5.10
C ASP A 44 -19.64 10.15 -3.73
N ARG A 45 -18.41 9.61 -3.64
CA ARG A 45 -17.68 9.52 -2.37
C ARG A 45 -16.96 10.83 -2.06
N LYS A 46 -16.76 11.06 -0.76
CA LYS A 46 -15.91 12.15 -0.27
C LYS A 46 -14.46 11.91 -0.70
N PHE A 47 -13.81 12.98 -1.18
CA PHE A 47 -12.39 13.00 -1.50
C PHE A 47 -11.74 14.24 -0.89
N SER A 48 -10.41 14.20 -0.75
CA SER A 48 -9.58 15.34 -0.35
C SER A 48 -8.75 15.80 -1.54
N LEU A 49 -8.51 17.11 -1.61
CA LEU A 49 -7.78 17.75 -2.69
C LEU A 49 -6.50 18.40 -2.15
N LEU A 50 -5.36 18.09 -2.76
CA LEU A 50 -4.11 18.82 -2.53
C LEU A 50 -3.80 19.65 -3.77
N LEU A 51 -3.53 20.93 -3.55
CA LEU A 51 -3.15 21.89 -4.58
C LEU A 51 -1.75 22.41 -4.27
N ASN A 52 -0.85 22.34 -5.25
CA ASN A 52 0.48 22.91 -5.13
C ASN A 52 0.85 23.69 -6.38
N GLU A 53 1.18 24.97 -6.24
CA GLU A 53 1.73 25.79 -7.32
C GLU A 53 3.25 25.65 -7.32
N SER A 54 3.85 25.27 -8.45
CA SER A 54 5.30 25.34 -8.65
C SER A 54 5.61 26.35 -9.74
N ASN A 55 6.58 27.22 -9.46
CA ASN A 55 7.18 28.09 -10.46
C ASN A 55 8.40 27.39 -11.05
N ASP A 56 8.40 27.17 -12.36
CA ASP A 56 9.62 26.82 -13.09
C ASP A 56 10.52 28.08 -13.18
N ILE A 57 11.81 27.91 -13.49
CA ILE A 57 12.73 29.03 -13.79
C ILE A 57 12.27 29.78 -15.06
N SER A 58 11.37 29.17 -15.84
CA SER A 58 10.61 29.82 -16.92
C SER A 58 9.28 30.41 -16.43
N ILE A 59 8.75 31.42 -17.12
CA ILE A 59 7.56 32.24 -16.77
C ILE A 59 6.24 31.44 -16.66
N ASN A 60 6.28 30.12 -16.78
CA ASN A 60 5.11 29.26 -16.73
C ASN A 60 4.86 28.78 -15.30
N LYS A 61 3.72 29.19 -14.74
CA LYS A 61 3.20 28.67 -13.48
C LYS A 61 2.52 27.33 -13.72
N LEU A 62 2.92 26.31 -12.95
CA LEU A 62 2.32 24.98 -13.02
C LEU A 62 1.51 24.73 -11.74
N LEU A 63 0.25 24.33 -11.90
CA LEU A 63 -0.62 23.91 -10.80
C LEU A 63 -0.69 22.39 -10.76
N GLY A 64 -0.11 21.80 -9.72
CA GLY A 64 -0.27 20.39 -9.40
C GLY A 64 -1.55 20.17 -8.60
N ILE A 65 -2.40 19.25 -9.08
CA ILE A 65 -3.64 18.83 -8.43
C ILE A 65 -3.51 17.35 -8.09
N VAL A 66 -3.71 16.99 -6.83
CA VAL A 66 -3.71 15.59 -6.37
C VAL A 66 -5.00 15.30 -5.64
N ILE A 67 -5.69 14.24 -6.04
CA ILE A 67 -6.91 13.76 -5.39
C ILE A 67 -6.57 12.56 -4.52
N ILE A 68 -6.94 12.63 -3.24
CA ILE A 68 -6.86 11.53 -2.29
C ILE A 68 -8.28 11.07 -2.00
N TYR A 69 -8.58 9.81 -2.28
CA TYR A 69 -9.88 9.20 -2.01
C TYR A 69 -9.71 7.94 -1.18
N TYR A 70 -10.72 7.62 -0.38
CA TYR A 70 -10.75 6.40 0.43
C TYR A 70 -11.83 5.47 -0.12
N LYS A 71 -11.45 4.22 -0.39
CA LYS A 71 -12.41 3.14 -0.55
C LYS A 71 -12.88 2.73 0.84
N THR A 72 -14.18 2.45 1.00
CA THR A 72 -14.73 1.97 2.27
C THR A 72 -14.01 0.69 2.69
N CYS A 73 -13.22 0.77 3.76
CA CYS A 73 -12.50 -0.36 4.34
C CYS A 73 -13.39 -1.10 5.35
N ASP A 74 -14.66 -1.29 4.99
CA ASP A 74 -15.60 -2.06 5.79
C ASP A 74 -15.41 -3.55 5.48
N ALA A 75 -15.80 -4.41 6.42
CA ALA A 75 -15.66 -5.85 6.23
C ALA A 75 -16.40 -6.35 4.97
N ASP A 76 -17.57 -5.79 4.64
CA ASP A 76 -18.31 -6.09 3.41
C ASP A 76 -17.50 -5.74 2.16
N GLY A 77 -16.97 -4.51 2.09
CA GLY A 77 -16.19 -4.06 0.95
C GLY A 77 -14.92 -4.87 0.72
N ILE A 78 -14.30 -5.35 1.80
CA ILE A 78 -13.13 -6.24 1.74
C ILE A 78 -13.54 -7.63 1.22
N VAL A 79 -14.61 -8.23 1.77
CA VAL A 79 -15.08 -9.55 1.36
C VAL A 79 -15.54 -9.54 -0.10
N ASP A 80 -16.26 -8.52 -0.54
CA ASP A 80 -16.73 -8.40 -1.92
C ASP A 80 -15.58 -8.23 -2.90
N ALA A 81 -14.58 -7.41 -2.55
CA ALA A 81 -13.37 -7.30 -3.34
C ALA A 81 -12.64 -8.65 -3.45
N LEU A 82 -12.60 -9.41 -2.36
CA LEU A 82 -11.97 -10.73 -2.31
C LEU A 82 -12.73 -11.75 -3.17
N LYS A 83 -14.07 -11.73 -3.14
CA LYS A 83 -14.94 -12.54 -4.02
C LYS A 83 -14.67 -12.25 -5.49
N ILE A 84 -14.72 -10.97 -5.88
CA ILE A 84 -14.49 -10.53 -7.26
C ILE A 84 -13.09 -10.97 -7.75
N GLU A 85 -12.06 -10.81 -6.93
CA GLU A 85 -10.69 -11.21 -7.32
C GLU A 85 -10.51 -12.73 -7.41
N LEU A 86 -11.20 -13.50 -6.56
CA LEU A 86 -11.19 -14.96 -6.65
C LEU A 86 -11.95 -15.46 -7.88
N GLU A 87 -13.10 -14.87 -8.20
CA GLU A 87 -13.87 -15.17 -9.41
C GLU A 87 -13.07 -14.90 -10.68
N LYS A 88 -12.38 -13.76 -10.76
CA LYS A 88 -11.49 -13.43 -11.89
C LYS A 88 -10.36 -14.45 -12.09
N LYS A 89 -9.94 -15.12 -11.02
CA LYS A 89 -8.88 -16.14 -11.03
C LYS A 89 -9.41 -17.57 -11.11
N GLU A 90 -10.73 -17.73 -11.28
CA GLU A 90 -11.41 -19.03 -11.31
C GLU A 90 -11.15 -19.87 -10.05
N LEU A 91 -10.94 -19.20 -8.91
CA LEU A 91 -10.71 -19.82 -7.61
C LEU A 91 -12.01 -19.83 -6.80
N ASP A 92 -12.45 -21.03 -6.41
CA ASP A 92 -13.63 -21.18 -5.56
C ASP A 92 -13.28 -20.87 -4.09
N ILE A 93 -14.04 -19.96 -3.48
CA ILE A 93 -13.93 -19.59 -2.07
C ILE A 93 -14.13 -20.80 -1.16
N LYS A 94 -14.92 -21.80 -1.58
CA LYS A 94 -15.14 -23.03 -0.80
C LYS A 94 -13.85 -23.83 -0.59
N LYS A 95 -12.84 -23.65 -1.45
CA LYS A 95 -11.52 -24.29 -1.33
C LYS A 95 -10.55 -23.48 -0.47
N LEU A 96 -10.97 -22.33 0.05
CA LEU A 96 -10.15 -21.52 0.96
C LEU A 96 -10.03 -22.22 2.31
N LEU A 97 -8.85 -22.73 2.61
CA LEU A 97 -8.60 -23.49 3.84
C LEU A 97 -8.18 -22.61 5.02
N ALA A 98 -7.45 -21.54 4.75
CA ALA A 98 -6.95 -20.64 5.78
C ALA A 98 -6.78 -19.20 5.30
N ILE A 99 -6.86 -18.26 6.24
CA ILE A 99 -6.52 -16.85 6.04
C ILE A 99 -5.56 -16.36 7.13
N GLY A 100 -4.55 -15.60 6.71
CA GLY A 100 -3.65 -14.88 7.61
C GLY A 100 -3.98 -13.39 7.60
N THR A 101 -4.36 -12.82 8.74
CA THR A 101 -4.72 -11.40 8.82
C THR A 101 -3.95 -10.69 9.93
N ASP A 102 -3.87 -9.36 9.83
CA ASP A 102 -3.56 -8.55 11.00
C ASP A 102 -4.70 -8.69 12.03
N ASN A 103 -4.40 -8.45 13.31
CA ASN A 103 -5.41 -8.51 14.36
C ASN A 103 -6.29 -7.24 14.39
N ALA A 104 -6.49 -6.60 13.24
CA ALA A 104 -7.33 -5.42 13.13
C ALA A 104 -8.79 -5.78 13.42
N ARG A 105 -9.52 -4.84 14.04
CA ARG A 105 -10.94 -5.05 14.40
C ARG A 105 -11.84 -5.36 13.20
N VAL A 106 -11.50 -4.85 12.02
CA VAL A 106 -12.26 -5.13 10.79
C VAL A 106 -12.03 -6.57 10.30
N MET A 107 -10.85 -7.14 10.58
CA MET A 107 -10.46 -8.49 10.13
C MET A 107 -10.89 -9.60 11.10
N ILE A 108 -10.75 -9.37 12.42
CA ILE A 108 -10.97 -10.35 13.50
C ILE A 108 -11.85 -9.78 14.63
N GLY A 109 -12.86 -8.99 14.25
CA GLY A 109 -13.80 -8.37 15.19
C GLY A 109 -14.80 -9.35 15.80
N VAL A 110 -15.52 -8.89 16.83
CA VAL A 110 -16.58 -9.69 17.47
C VAL A 110 -17.83 -9.74 16.60
N ASN A 111 -18.13 -8.64 15.89
CA ASN A 111 -19.32 -8.48 15.05
C ASN A 111 -18.92 -8.00 13.66
N ASN A 112 -19.44 -8.67 12.63
CA ASN A 112 -19.42 -8.20 11.24
C ASN A 112 -18.00 -8.01 10.67
N ASP A 113 -17.08 -8.92 10.99
CA ASP A 113 -15.69 -8.91 10.51
C ASP A 113 -15.51 -9.76 9.24
N VAL A 114 -14.35 -9.62 8.61
CA VAL A 114 -14.02 -10.35 7.37
C VAL A 114 -13.95 -11.85 7.62
N PHE A 115 -13.40 -12.28 8.77
CA PHE A 115 -13.24 -13.70 9.07
C PHE A 115 -14.58 -14.43 9.27
N GLN A 116 -15.53 -13.88 10.04
CA GLN A 116 -16.84 -14.52 10.23
C GLN A 116 -17.57 -14.67 8.90
N LYS A 117 -17.57 -13.63 8.06
CA LYS A 117 -18.23 -13.66 6.74
C LYS A 117 -17.64 -14.71 5.80
N LEU A 118 -16.33 -14.89 5.81
CA LEU A 118 -15.68 -15.92 4.99
C LEU A 118 -15.90 -17.34 5.57
N LYS A 119 -16.06 -17.43 6.90
CA LYS A 119 -16.34 -18.70 7.60
C LYS A 119 -17.75 -19.22 7.33
N GLU A 120 -18.72 -18.37 7.01
CA GLU A 120 -20.06 -18.81 6.57
C GLU A 120 -20.00 -19.55 5.23
N ALA A 121 -19.08 -19.17 4.35
CA ALA A 121 -18.93 -19.78 3.02
C ALA A 121 -18.04 -21.04 3.01
N SER A 122 -17.12 -21.19 3.98
CA SER A 122 -16.11 -22.25 4.01
C SER A 122 -15.61 -22.53 5.43
N SER A 123 -15.20 -23.77 5.71
CA SER A 123 -14.53 -24.10 6.98
C SER A 123 -13.12 -23.51 7.01
N LEU A 124 -13.01 -22.26 7.46
CA LEU A 124 -11.79 -21.44 7.37
C LEU A 124 -10.97 -21.46 8.67
N LEU A 125 -9.65 -21.66 8.54
CA LEU A 125 -8.68 -21.50 9.63
C LEU A 125 -8.11 -20.08 9.68
N LEU A 126 -7.96 -19.52 10.88
CA LEU A 126 -7.44 -18.17 11.09
C LEU A 126 -6.01 -18.21 11.65
N PHE A 127 -5.07 -17.59 10.94
CA PHE A 127 -3.73 -17.31 11.42
C PHE A 127 -3.60 -15.82 11.76
N ARG A 128 -3.36 -15.52 13.02
CA ARG A 128 -3.18 -14.15 13.54
C ARG A 128 -1.76 -13.66 13.31
N CYS A 129 -1.56 -12.38 13.01
CA CYS A 129 -0.18 -11.88 12.91
C CYS A 129 0.53 -11.93 14.26
N VAL A 130 1.60 -12.74 14.32
CA VAL A 130 2.54 -12.79 15.43
C VAL A 130 3.18 -11.41 15.63
N CYS A 131 3.51 -10.72 14.54
CA CYS A 131 4.08 -9.38 14.54
C CYS A 131 3.25 -8.38 15.35
N HIS A 132 1.96 -8.32 15.06
CA HIS A 132 1.03 -7.40 15.70
C HIS A 132 0.75 -7.81 17.14
N SER A 133 0.71 -9.11 17.41
CA SER A 133 0.56 -9.63 18.77
C SER A 133 1.75 -9.25 19.65
N LEU A 134 2.98 -9.40 19.15
CA LEU A 134 4.20 -8.96 19.86
C LEU A 134 4.20 -7.45 20.07
N GLN A 135 3.87 -6.67 19.04
CA GLN A 135 3.78 -5.21 19.15
C GLN A 135 2.83 -4.80 20.26
N LEU A 136 1.63 -5.39 20.32
CA LEU A 136 0.65 -5.11 21.38
C LEU A 136 1.17 -5.47 22.77
N THR A 137 1.80 -6.64 22.91
CA THR A 137 2.41 -7.05 24.19
C THR A 137 3.51 -6.09 24.61
N VAL A 138 4.45 -5.77 23.71
CA VAL A 138 5.56 -4.86 24.00
C VAL A 138 5.02 -3.47 24.36
N SER A 139 4.11 -2.90 23.57
CA SER A 139 3.52 -1.59 23.85
C SER A 139 2.84 -1.54 25.21
N HIS A 140 2.09 -2.58 25.59
CA HIS A 140 1.46 -2.66 26.91
C HIS A 140 2.51 -2.77 28.03
N THR A 141 3.51 -3.63 27.89
CA THR A 141 4.58 -3.76 28.89
C THR A 141 5.42 -2.49 29.02
N CYS A 142 5.66 -1.76 27.93
CA CYS A 142 6.35 -0.48 27.97
C CYS A 142 5.51 0.58 28.69
N ALA A 143 4.20 0.63 28.43
CA ALA A 143 3.30 1.59 29.09
C ALA A 143 3.18 1.35 30.60
N GLU A 144 3.07 0.09 31.03
CA GLU A 144 2.77 -0.24 32.43
C GLU A 144 4.01 -0.51 33.28
N CYS A 145 5.08 -1.06 32.70
CA CYS A 145 6.23 -1.54 33.46
C CYS A 145 7.51 -0.75 33.21
N LEU A 146 7.62 0.02 32.13
CA LEU A 146 8.85 0.73 31.79
C LEU A 146 8.78 2.18 32.28
N PRO A 147 9.70 2.61 33.16
CA PRO A 147 9.84 4.02 33.51
C PRO A 147 10.09 4.87 32.27
N ILE A 148 9.42 6.02 32.17
CA ILE A 148 9.53 6.99 31.05
C ILE A 148 10.99 7.29 30.65
N ASN A 149 11.89 7.32 31.62
CA ASN A 149 13.30 7.62 31.41
C ASN A 149 14.00 6.54 30.57
N LEU A 150 13.66 5.27 30.83
CA LEU A 150 14.21 4.11 30.11
C LEU A 150 13.58 3.97 28.74
N GLU A 151 12.27 4.21 28.61
CA GLU A 151 11.61 4.25 27.31
C GLU A 151 12.22 5.32 26.39
N PHE A 152 12.43 6.53 26.93
CA PHE A 152 13.07 7.62 26.20
C PHE A 152 14.50 7.25 25.77
N LEU A 153 15.30 6.69 26.68
CA LEU A 153 16.68 6.30 26.38
C LEU A 153 16.74 5.23 25.29
N VAL A 154 15.92 4.18 25.38
CA VAL A 154 15.85 3.11 24.38
C VAL A 154 15.35 3.65 23.03
N SER A 155 14.31 4.49 23.03
CA SER A 155 13.78 5.09 21.80
C SER A 155 14.79 6.01 21.12
N LYS A 156 15.53 6.81 21.90
CA LYS A 156 16.54 7.75 21.37
C LYS A 156 17.79 7.03 20.89
N THR A 157 18.29 6.05 21.64
CA THR A 157 19.42 5.23 21.21
C THR A 157 19.07 4.46 19.94
N TYR A 158 17.92 3.78 19.89
CA TYR A 158 17.45 3.10 18.69
C TYR A 158 17.35 4.05 17.49
N LYS A 159 16.68 5.20 17.63
CA LYS A 159 16.58 6.21 16.56
C LYS A 159 17.94 6.72 16.12
N TRP A 160 18.87 6.91 17.06
CA TRP A 160 20.23 7.33 16.75
C TRP A 160 20.96 6.29 15.90
N PHE A 161 20.94 5.02 16.28
CA PHE A 161 21.55 3.93 15.49
C PHE A 161 20.84 3.69 14.16
N PHE A 162 19.51 3.67 14.15
CA PHE A 162 18.70 3.45 12.95
C PHE A 162 18.90 4.56 11.90
N ASN A 163 18.97 5.82 12.33
CA ASN A 163 19.26 6.94 11.43
C ASN A 163 20.74 6.97 11.00
N LYS A 164 21.65 6.37 11.77
CA LYS A 164 23.07 6.20 11.43
C LYS A 164 23.34 5.01 10.51
N THR A 165 22.37 4.11 10.26
CA THR A 165 22.53 2.98 9.32
C THR A 165 22.72 3.40 7.85
N LYS A 166 22.60 4.69 7.51
CA LYS A 166 23.13 5.24 6.24
C LYS A 166 24.66 5.45 6.23
N CYS A 167 25.35 5.25 7.35
CA CYS A 167 26.80 5.37 7.50
C CYS A 167 27.44 4.15 8.18
N LEU A 168 27.08 2.92 7.77
CA LEU A 168 27.84 1.70 8.13
C LEU A 168 29.13 1.53 7.30
N GLN A 169 29.71 2.62 6.77
CA GLN A 169 31.00 2.62 6.06
C GLN A 169 32.14 3.25 6.87
N THR A 170 31.91 3.76 8.08
CA THR A 170 32.94 4.55 8.80
C THR A 170 33.45 3.93 10.10
N ILE A 171 33.08 2.68 10.45
CA ILE A 171 33.56 2.02 11.70
C ILE A 171 34.47 0.80 11.41
N LEU A 172 34.83 0.55 10.15
CA LEU A 172 35.73 -0.56 9.81
C LEU A 172 37.26 -0.31 9.84
N PRO A 173 37.84 0.87 10.16
CA PRO A 173 39.31 1.00 10.22
C PRO A 173 39.91 1.11 11.64
N CYS A 174 39.30 0.54 12.69
CA CYS A 174 39.97 0.43 14.01
C CYS A 174 40.37 -1.00 14.41
N TYR A 175 40.31 -1.95 13.47
CA TYR A 175 40.93 -3.27 13.62
C TYR A 175 41.82 -3.55 12.41
N GLN A 176 42.97 -2.87 12.37
CA GLN A 176 44.23 -3.33 11.81
C GLN A 176 45.36 -2.51 12.39
#